data_AF-A0A956G349-F1
#
_entry.id   AF-A0A956G349-F1
#
_cell.length_a   1.000
_cell.length_b   1.000
_cell.length_c   1.000
_cell.angle_alpha   90.00
_cell.angle_beta   90.00
_cell.angle_gamma   90.00
#
_symmetry.space_group_name_H-M   'P 1'
#
loop_
_entity.id
_entity.type
_entity.pdbx_description
1 polymer ?
#
loop_
_entity_poly.entity_id
_entity_poly.type
_entity_poly.pdbx_seq_one_letter_code
_entity_poly.pdbx_strand_id
1 'polypeptide(L)'
;MITLQLFCLAIVLLYIVVRARMDEQPSAFLARYVTLVVAAWLAEDSVIRAYGFYSYSEGWSLFIDHVPLAIVMIWPVVIHSAWDLARCLVRQERHGALRLALVSGLVVLADAWLIEPIAVQSGLWRWSEPGLFQVPPIGVLGWSFFAVLAVWLLEQRRLGRWRLPLLVVLAPVGVHPLLLAAWWGAFRWINVTVPAWPAVATAWLLGAIAALRFIAGARRHDIPLWSMLLRVPAAGFFFVLLARQDSAPTALYVYAVAFAPPYLALTAFDALFSRKRVDQKT
;
A
#
# COMPACT_ATOMS: atom_id res chain seq x y z
N MET A 1 1.22 -18.85 13.48
CA MET A 1 2.09 -17.75 13.03
C MET A 1 3.05 -18.14 11.90
N ILE A 2 3.85 -19.21 12.01
CA ILE A 2 4.79 -19.63 10.95
C ILE A 2 4.12 -19.79 9.57
N THR A 3 2.98 -20.47 9.49
CA THR A 3 2.22 -20.64 8.24
C THR A 3 1.90 -19.31 7.57
N LEU A 4 1.47 -18.31 8.36
CA LEU A 4 1.15 -16.97 7.88
C LEU A 4 2.40 -16.31 7.28
N GLN A 5 3.54 -16.38 7.97
CA GLN A 5 4.80 -15.82 7.49
C GLN A 5 5.23 -16.45 6.17
N LEU A 6 5.17 -17.78 6.06
CA LEU A 6 5.50 -18.49 4.83
C LEU A 6 4.59 -18.07 3.66
N PHE A 7 3.30 -17.85 3.90
CA PHE A 7 2.39 -17.31 2.87
C PHE A 7 2.76 -15.88 2.46
N CYS A 8 3.05 -14.99 3.41
CA CYS A 8 3.52 -13.63 3.10
C CYS A 8 4.79 -13.65 2.24
N LEU A 9 5.77 -14.47 2.63
CA LEU A 9 7.03 -14.63 1.89
C LEU A 9 6.80 -15.21 0.49
N ALA A 10 5.90 -16.19 0.34
CA ALA A 10 5.54 -16.76 -0.94
C ALA A 10 4.89 -15.72 -1.87
N ILE A 11 4.01 -14.85 -1.35
CA ILE A 11 3.39 -13.76 -2.11
C ILE A 11 4.44 -12.73 -2.56
N VAL A 12 5.35 -12.34 -1.66
CA VAL A 12 6.46 -11.44 -1.99
C VAL A 12 7.37 -12.04 -3.07
N LEU A 13 7.77 -13.30 -2.90
CA LEU A 13 8.63 -13.99 -3.86
C LEU A 13 7.94 -14.12 -5.23
N LEU A 14 6.67 -14.50 -5.24
CA LEU A 14 5.86 -14.56 -6.46
C LEU A 14 5.85 -13.20 -7.17
N TYR A 15 5.59 -12.11 -6.43
CA TYR A 15 5.59 -10.76 -6.99
C TYR A 15 6.95 -10.40 -7.60
N ILE A 16 8.05 -10.61 -6.85
CA ILE A 16 9.41 -10.30 -7.31
C ILE A 16 9.75 -11.09 -8.57
N VAL A 17 9.50 -12.40 -8.58
CA VAL A 17 9.82 -13.28 -9.71
C VAL A 17 9.03 -12.88 -10.95
N VAL A 18 7.71 -12.69 -10.81
CA VAL A 18 6.87 -12.30 -11.95
C VAL A 18 7.29 -10.92 -12.45
N ARG A 19 7.48 -9.94 -11.56
CA ARG A 19 7.86 -8.58 -11.96
C ARG A 19 9.25 -8.53 -12.59
N ALA A 20 10.23 -9.23 -12.04
CA ALA A 20 11.58 -9.29 -12.60
C ALA A 20 11.59 -9.93 -14.00
N ARG A 21 10.70 -10.89 -14.28
CA ARG A 21 10.56 -11.49 -15.63
C ARG A 21 9.86 -10.57 -16.63
N MET A 22 9.05 -9.64 -16.16
CA MET A 22 8.28 -8.72 -17.01
C MET A 22 8.97 -7.37 -17.23
N ASP A 23 9.88 -6.97 -16.35
CA ASP A 23 10.61 -5.70 -16.47
C ASP A 23 11.74 -5.83 -17.50
N GLU A 24 11.88 -4.84 -18.38
CA GLU A 24 12.95 -4.80 -19.39
C GLU A 24 14.35 -4.76 -18.75
N GLN A 25 14.46 -4.24 -17.52
CA GLN A 25 15.70 -4.15 -16.76
C GLN A 25 15.55 -4.78 -15.38
N PRO A 26 15.58 -6.13 -15.28
CA PRO A 26 15.33 -6.85 -14.04
C PRO A 26 16.29 -6.46 -12.91
N SER A 27 17.56 -6.22 -13.24
CA SER A 27 18.58 -5.79 -12.28
C SER A 27 18.28 -4.41 -11.71
N ALA A 28 17.81 -3.47 -12.53
CA ALA A 28 17.40 -2.14 -12.07
C ALA A 28 16.15 -2.21 -11.20
N PHE A 29 15.19 -3.09 -11.51
CA PHE A 29 14.05 -3.36 -10.65
C PHE A 29 14.49 -3.93 -9.29
N LEU A 30 15.32 -4.97 -9.28
CA LEU A 30 15.81 -5.59 -8.04
C LEU A 30 16.59 -4.60 -7.19
N ALA A 31 17.45 -3.77 -7.79
CA ALA A 31 18.16 -2.71 -7.07
C ALA A 31 17.20 -1.72 -6.42
N ARG A 32 16.15 -1.27 -7.15
CA ARG A 32 15.11 -0.39 -6.58
C ARG A 32 14.36 -1.08 -5.44
N TYR A 33 13.98 -2.34 -5.62
CA TYR A 33 13.25 -3.12 -4.61
C TYR A 33 14.07 -3.27 -3.32
N VAL A 34 15.31 -3.72 -3.41
CA VAL A 34 16.22 -3.86 -2.25
C VAL A 34 16.45 -2.51 -1.57
N THR A 35 16.63 -1.44 -2.35
CA THR A 35 16.77 -0.08 -1.79
C THR A 35 15.52 0.33 -1.01
N LEU A 36 14.33 0.04 -1.52
CA LEU A 36 13.06 0.29 -0.82
C LEU A 36 12.92 -0.54 0.45
N VAL A 37 13.36 -1.81 0.45
CA VAL A 37 13.36 -2.65 1.65
C VAL A 37 14.23 -2.03 2.75
N VAL A 38 15.46 -1.62 2.41
CA VAL A 38 16.37 -0.98 3.38
C VAL A 38 15.80 0.34 3.89
N ALA A 39 15.27 1.18 3.01
CA ALA A 39 14.66 2.44 3.40
C ALA A 39 13.40 2.24 4.25
N ALA A 40 12.54 1.28 3.91
CA ALA A 40 11.35 0.97 4.68
C ALA A 40 11.71 0.46 6.07
N TRP A 41 12.71 -0.42 6.19
CA TRP A 41 13.22 -0.86 7.49
C TRP A 41 13.71 0.32 8.33
N LEU A 42 14.55 1.20 7.77
CA LEU A 42 15.06 2.38 8.49
C LEU A 42 13.93 3.29 8.98
N ALA A 43 12.95 3.57 8.13
CA ALA A 43 11.81 4.43 8.47
C ALA A 43 10.95 3.80 9.57
N GLU A 44 10.68 2.51 9.45
CA GLU A 44 9.83 1.77 10.37
C GLU A 44 10.47 1.64 11.75
N ASP A 45 11.73 1.17 11.78
CA ASP A 45 12.48 0.99 13.02
C ASP A 45 12.71 2.32 13.75
N SER A 46 13.05 3.39 13.01
CA SER A 46 13.25 4.71 13.61
C SER A 46 11.96 5.30 14.19
N VAL A 47 10.81 5.08 13.55
CA VAL A 47 9.49 5.51 14.06
C VAL A 47 9.13 4.75 15.33
N ILE A 48 9.34 3.44 15.37
CA ILE A 48 9.09 2.62 16.58
C ILE A 48 9.96 3.12 17.73
N ARG A 49 11.28 3.26 17.50
CA ARG A 49 12.23 3.68 18.53
C ARG A 49 11.99 5.11 19.02
N ALA A 50 11.70 6.04 18.12
CA ALA A 50 11.56 7.44 18.47
C ALA A 50 10.22 7.75 19.17
N TYR A 51 9.14 7.05 18.80
CA TYR A 51 7.79 7.45 19.19
C TYR A 51 7.00 6.37 19.94
N GLY A 52 7.36 5.09 19.82
CA GLY A 52 6.65 4.00 20.49
C GLY A 52 5.17 3.90 20.08
N PHE A 53 4.82 4.31 18.85
CA PHE A 53 3.42 4.35 18.41
C PHE A 53 2.76 2.97 18.31
N TYR A 54 3.55 1.92 18.10
CA TYR A 54 3.06 0.54 17.99
C TYR A 54 4.19 -0.46 18.24
N SER A 55 3.81 -1.72 18.41
CA SER A 55 4.74 -2.85 18.55
C SER A 55 4.22 -4.05 17.76
N TYR A 56 5.12 -4.76 17.08
CA TYR A 56 4.82 -6.04 16.44
C TYR A 56 4.64 -7.17 17.45
N SER A 57 3.87 -8.19 17.08
CA SER A 57 3.69 -9.41 17.88
C SER A 57 4.99 -10.19 18.01
N GLU A 58 5.34 -10.66 19.21
CA GLU A 58 6.52 -11.52 19.41
C GLU A 58 6.41 -12.88 18.68
N GLY A 59 5.23 -13.22 18.15
CA GLY A 59 5.04 -14.44 17.37
C GLY A 59 5.74 -14.45 16.00
N TRP A 60 6.17 -13.31 15.48
CA TRP A 60 6.97 -13.27 14.25
C TRP A 60 8.31 -14.00 14.45
N SER A 61 8.76 -14.77 13.46
CA SER A 61 9.91 -15.67 13.67
C SER A 61 11.24 -15.01 13.39
N LEU A 62 11.26 -13.95 12.58
CA LEU A 62 12.47 -13.25 12.17
C LEU A 62 12.25 -11.75 12.22
N PHE A 63 13.05 -11.09 13.05
CA PHE A 63 13.11 -9.65 13.21
C PHE A 63 14.44 -9.13 12.69
N ILE A 64 14.41 -7.93 12.09
CA ILE A 64 15.57 -7.05 12.06
C ILE A 64 15.29 -6.00 13.13
N ASP A 65 15.88 -6.21 14.30
CA ASP A 65 15.67 -5.36 15.48
C ASP A 65 14.20 -5.30 15.91
N HIS A 66 13.48 -4.16 15.81
CA HIS A 66 12.08 -4.09 16.23
C HIS A 66 11.06 -4.50 15.15
N VAL A 67 11.53 -4.72 13.91
CA VAL A 67 10.64 -4.89 12.75
C VAL A 67 10.73 -6.31 12.19
N PRO A 68 9.60 -7.03 12.01
CA PRO A 68 9.61 -8.33 11.35
C PRO A 68 10.10 -8.24 9.91
N LEU A 69 10.99 -9.15 9.51
CA LEU A 69 11.55 -9.16 8.15
C LEU A 69 10.46 -9.22 7.07
N ALA A 70 9.40 -9.98 7.32
CA ALA A 70 8.28 -10.09 6.37
C ALA A 70 7.66 -8.71 6.07
N ILE A 71 7.50 -7.84 7.06
CA ILE A 71 6.83 -6.55 6.89
C ILE A 71 7.67 -5.61 6.02
N VAL A 72 8.99 -5.52 6.27
CA VAL A 72 9.89 -4.69 5.46
C VAL A 72 10.02 -5.17 4.02
N MET A 73 9.68 -6.43 3.73
CA MET A 73 9.64 -6.96 2.36
C MET A 73 8.28 -6.80 1.68
N ILE A 74 7.19 -6.80 2.43
CA ILE A 74 5.83 -6.65 1.90
C ILE A 74 5.58 -5.21 1.43
N TRP A 75 5.91 -4.20 2.23
CA TRP A 75 5.58 -2.82 1.90
C TRP A 75 6.21 -2.30 0.60
N PRO A 76 7.47 -2.63 0.26
CA PRO A 76 8.03 -2.33 -1.06
C PRO A 76 7.22 -2.92 -2.22
N VAL A 77 6.59 -4.10 -2.06
CA VAL A 77 5.68 -4.67 -3.07
C VAL A 77 4.43 -3.80 -3.22
N VAL A 78 3.82 -3.38 -2.11
CA VAL A 78 2.65 -2.50 -2.09
C VAL A 78 2.97 -1.17 -2.77
N ILE A 79 4.08 -0.53 -2.40
CA ILE A 79 4.54 0.76 -2.95
C ILE A 79 4.83 0.64 -4.44
N HIS A 80 5.55 -0.40 -4.87
CA HIS A 80 5.88 -0.58 -6.28
C HIS A 80 4.63 -0.85 -7.12
N SER A 81 3.69 -1.68 -6.63
CA SER A 81 2.42 -1.90 -7.31
C SER A 81 1.56 -0.64 -7.39
N ALA A 82 1.51 0.15 -6.31
CA ALA A 82 0.82 1.43 -6.29
C ALA A 82 1.44 2.46 -7.25
N TRP A 83 2.77 2.44 -7.40
CA TRP A 83 3.49 3.26 -8.35
C TRP A 83 3.17 2.90 -9.80
N ASP A 84 3.18 1.60 -10.14
CA ASP A 84 2.80 1.11 -11.47
C ASP A 84 1.35 1.51 -11.79
N LEU A 85 0.42 1.32 -10.85
CA LEU A 85 -0.99 1.74 -11.03
C LEU A 85 -1.11 3.25 -11.21
N ALA A 86 -0.41 4.05 -10.39
CA ALA A 86 -0.44 5.50 -10.49
C ALA A 86 0.11 6.00 -11.84
N ARG A 87 1.12 5.34 -12.42
CA ARG A 87 1.62 5.68 -13.77
C ARG A 87 0.55 5.51 -14.83
N CYS A 88 -0.25 4.44 -14.75
CA CYS A 88 -1.39 4.23 -15.65
C CYS A 88 -2.51 5.27 -15.42
N LEU A 89 -2.78 5.63 -14.17
CA LEU A 89 -3.84 6.59 -13.81
C LEU A 89 -3.49 8.03 -14.21
N VAL A 90 -2.23 8.42 -14.09
CA VAL A 90 -1.82 9.82 -14.26
C VAL A 90 -1.57 10.21 -15.73
N ARG A 91 -1.35 9.28 -16.68
CA ARG A 91 -0.88 9.55 -18.06
C ARG A 91 0.47 10.28 -18.11
N GLN A 92 1.46 9.66 -18.76
CA GLN A 92 2.87 10.06 -18.73
C GLN A 92 3.19 11.43 -19.35
N GLU A 93 2.40 11.94 -20.30
CA GLU A 93 2.87 13.03 -21.17
C GLU A 93 2.84 14.44 -20.56
N ARG A 94 2.17 14.67 -19.41
CA ARG A 94 1.97 16.05 -18.89
C ARG A 94 2.11 16.25 -17.37
N HIS A 95 2.45 15.22 -16.61
CA HIS A 95 2.35 15.30 -15.15
C HIS A 95 3.71 15.19 -14.46
N GLY A 96 3.99 16.13 -13.55
CA GLY A 96 5.23 16.15 -12.78
C GLY A 96 5.33 15.00 -11.78
N ALA A 97 6.57 14.65 -11.43
CA ALA A 97 6.92 13.59 -10.46
C ALA A 97 6.10 13.65 -9.16
N LEU A 98 5.80 14.86 -8.67
CA LEU A 98 4.99 15.06 -7.46
C LEU A 98 3.56 14.52 -7.61
N ARG A 99 2.88 14.75 -8.74
CA ARG A 99 1.51 14.25 -8.92
C ARG A 99 1.50 12.73 -8.95
N LEU A 100 2.47 12.12 -9.61
CA LEU A 100 2.62 10.67 -9.63
C LEU A 100 2.83 10.13 -8.22
N ALA A 101 3.76 10.73 -7.46
CA ALA A 101 4.01 10.38 -6.07
C ALA A 101 2.78 10.52 -5.17
N LEU A 102 2.02 11.61 -5.30
CA LEU A 102 0.79 11.83 -4.54
C LEU A 102 -0.27 10.77 -4.86
N VAL A 103 -0.46 10.42 -6.13
CA VAL A 103 -1.42 9.35 -6.50
C VAL A 103 -0.94 8.00 -5.98
N SER A 104 0.36 7.68 -6.06
CA SER A 104 0.91 6.46 -5.44
C SER A 104 0.68 6.43 -3.92
N GLY A 105 0.91 7.56 -3.24
CA GLY A 105 0.64 7.72 -1.83
C GLY A 105 -0.83 7.50 -1.46
N LEU A 106 -1.77 7.99 -2.28
CA LEU A 106 -3.21 7.77 -2.09
C LEU A 106 -3.61 6.30 -2.27
N VAL A 107 -3.00 5.59 -3.23
CA VAL A 107 -3.22 4.14 -3.40
C VAL A 107 -2.70 3.38 -2.19
N VAL A 108 -1.47 3.69 -1.74
CA VAL A 108 -0.89 3.09 -0.53
C VAL A 108 -1.71 3.43 0.71
N LEU A 109 -2.25 4.64 0.81
CA LEU A 109 -3.16 5.04 1.88
C LEU A 109 -4.39 4.14 1.90
N ALA A 110 -5.02 3.90 0.74
CA ALA A 110 -6.18 3.02 0.65
C ALA A 110 -5.82 1.57 1.03
N ASP A 111 -4.67 1.06 0.59
CA ASP A 111 -4.20 -0.27 0.95
C ASP A 111 -3.93 -0.39 2.45
N ALA A 112 -3.23 0.58 3.04
CA ALA A 112 -2.96 0.63 4.47
C ALA A 112 -4.27 0.72 5.28
N TRP A 113 -5.26 1.48 4.78
CA TRP A 113 -6.53 1.66 5.47
C TRP A 113 -7.33 0.35 5.52
N LEU A 114 -7.15 -0.53 4.54
CA LEU A 114 -7.67 -1.90 4.55
C LEU A 114 -6.83 -2.84 5.44
N ILE A 115 -5.51 -2.82 5.26
CA ILE A 115 -4.57 -3.79 5.86
C ILE A 115 -4.47 -3.62 7.37
N GLU A 116 -4.31 -2.39 7.85
CA GLU A 116 -4.04 -2.09 9.26
C GLU A 116 -5.15 -2.62 10.20
N PRO A 117 -6.45 -2.34 9.96
CA PRO A 117 -7.52 -2.92 10.79
C PRO A 117 -7.51 -4.44 10.83
N ILE A 118 -7.33 -5.09 9.69
CA ILE A 118 -7.33 -6.56 9.62
C ILE A 118 -6.15 -7.13 10.40
N ALA A 119 -4.97 -6.54 10.25
CA ALA A 119 -3.75 -6.99 10.90
C ALA A 119 -3.78 -6.81 12.42
N VAL A 120 -4.30 -5.68 12.91
CA VAL A 120 -4.46 -5.42 14.34
C VAL A 120 -5.48 -6.39 14.95
N GLN A 121 -6.62 -6.60 14.29
CA GLN A 121 -7.64 -7.56 14.75
C GLN A 121 -7.16 -9.02 14.65
N SER A 122 -6.15 -9.29 13.81
CA SER A 122 -5.45 -10.58 13.75
C SER A 122 -4.33 -10.73 14.79
N GLY A 123 -4.07 -9.71 15.61
CA GLY A 123 -2.99 -9.72 16.61
C GLY A 123 -1.58 -9.72 16.01
N LEU A 124 -1.39 -9.21 14.78
CA LEU A 124 -0.08 -9.15 14.14
C LEU A 124 0.79 -8.01 14.67
N TRP A 125 0.14 -6.92 15.09
CA TRP A 125 0.72 -5.79 15.83
C TRP A 125 -0.38 -5.09 16.62
N ARG A 126 0.02 -4.18 17.51
CA ARG A 126 -0.88 -3.36 18.33
C ARG A 126 -0.40 -1.91 18.35
N TRP A 127 -1.35 -0.99 18.34
CA TRP A 127 -1.08 0.45 18.46
C TRP A 127 -1.20 0.90 19.91
N SER A 128 -0.42 1.91 20.27
CA SER A 128 -0.45 2.56 21.58
C SER A 128 -1.61 3.55 21.70
N GLU A 129 -2.14 4.02 20.56
CA GLU A 129 -3.16 5.05 20.47
C GLU A 129 -4.46 4.49 19.87
N PRO A 130 -5.64 4.99 20.29
CA PRO A 130 -6.93 4.52 19.80
C PRO A 130 -7.20 4.94 18.35
N GLY A 131 -8.19 4.31 17.74
CA GLY A 131 -8.68 4.75 16.43
C GLY A 131 -9.68 3.79 15.82
N LEU A 132 -9.75 3.78 14.49
CA LEU A 132 -10.65 2.91 13.75
C LEU A 132 -10.19 1.46 13.88
N PHE A 133 -11.01 0.58 14.48
CA PHE A 133 -10.63 -0.81 14.75
C PHE A 133 -9.30 -0.94 15.51
N GLN A 134 -9.01 -0.01 16.43
CA GLN A 134 -7.75 0.09 17.19
C GLN A 134 -6.54 0.50 16.34
N VAL A 135 -6.78 1.13 15.19
CA VAL A 135 -5.73 1.72 14.33
C VAL A 135 -5.87 3.25 14.36
N PRO A 136 -4.88 3.99 14.88
CA PRO A 136 -4.87 5.44 14.81
C PRO A 136 -4.59 5.91 13.37
N PRO A 137 -5.08 7.08 12.94
CA PRO A 137 -4.85 7.60 11.59
C PRO A 137 -3.37 7.66 11.18
N ILE A 138 -2.48 7.88 12.15
CA ILE A 138 -1.03 7.93 11.92
C ILE A 138 -0.45 6.63 11.38
N GLY A 139 -1.02 5.48 11.76
CA GLY A 139 -0.56 4.18 11.27
C GLY A 139 -0.80 3.98 9.79
N VAL A 140 -1.91 4.51 9.29
CA VAL A 140 -2.25 4.47 7.86
C VAL A 140 -1.44 5.50 7.07
N LEU A 141 -1.20 6.68 7.66
CA LEU A 141 -0.50 7.78 7.00
C LEU A 141 1.02 7.58 6.90
N GLY A 142 1.65 6.89 7.84
CA GLY A 142 3.09 6.61 7.81
C GLY A 142 3.54 6.01 6.49
N TRP A 143 2.89 4.92 6.07
CA TRP A 143 3.18 4.25 4.80
C TRP A 143 2.84 5.10 3.58
N SER A 144 1.76 5.90 3.65
CA SER A 144 1.40 6.83 2.57
C SER A 144 2.47 7.92 2.38
N PHE A 145 2.92 8.56 3.45
CA PHE A 145 3.97 9.58 3.41
C PHE A 145 5.29 8.99 2.92
N PHE A 146 5.68 7.81 3.41
CA PHE A 146 6.86 7.12 2.93
C PHE A 146 6.77 6.84 1.43
N ALA A 147 5.62 6.33 0.95
CA ALA A 147 5.40 6.06 -0.46
C ALA A 147 5.48 7.32 -1.33
N VAL A 148 4.90 8.45 -0.89
CA VAL A 148 5.02 9.74 -1.60
C VAL A 148 6.49 10.12 -1.74
N LEU A 149 7.25 10.13 -0.65
CA LEU A 149 8.67 10.52 -0.68
C LEU A 149 9.51 9.58 -1.54
N ALA A 150 9.33 8.27 -1.37
CA ALA A 150 10.05 7.25 -2.10
C ALA A 150 9.77 7.34 -3.61
N VAL A 151 8.50 7.40 -4.03
CA VAL A 151 8.12 7.50 -5.44
C VAL A 151 8.57 8.83 -6.02
N TRP A 152 8.43 9.93 -5.28
CA TRP A 152 8.90 11.24 -5.73
C TRP A 152 10.41 11.20 -6.05
N LEU A 153 11.24 10.70 -5.12
CA LEU A 153 12.68 10.53 -5.32
C LEU A 153 12.98 9.60 -6.50
N LEU A 154 12.28 8.47 -6.63
CA LEU A 154 12.45 7.54 -7.75
C LEU A 154 12.12 8.15 -9.12
N GLU A 155 11.21 9.12 -9.16
CA GLU A 155 10.84 9.85 -10.39
C GLU A 155 11.75 11.05 -10.69
N GLN A 156 12.61 11.46 -9.76
CA GLN A 156 13.57 12.55 -10.00
C GLN A 156 14.76 12.10 -10.86
N ARG A 157 14.56 12.09 -12.18
CA ARG A 157 15.59 11.74 -13.17
C ARG A 157 16.87 12.58 -13.05
N ARG A 158 16.74 13.84 -12.59
CA ARG A 158 17.86 14.77 -12.40
C ARG A 158 18.87 14.30 -11.34
N LEU A 159 18.48 13.43 -10.42
CA LEU A 159 19.37 12.91 -9.37
C LEU A 159 20.32 11.81 -9.89
N GLY A 160 20.06 11.22 -11.06
CA GLY A 160 20.91 10.21 -11.69
C GLY A 160 21.29 9.08 -10.72
N ARG A 161 22.59 8.83 -10.56
CA ARG A 161 23.14 7.78 -9.67
C ARG A 161 22.87 8.01 -8.18
N TRP A 162 22.61 9.26 -7.76
CA TRP A 162 22.37 9.60 -6.35
C TRP A 162 20.96 9.26 -5.89
N ARG A 163 20.07 8.91 -6.82
CA ARG A 163 18.66 8.64 -6.53
C ARG A 163 18.45 7.55 -5.49
N LEU A 164 19.12 6.40 -5.61
CA LEU A 164 18.94 5.29 -4.68
C LEU A 164 19.57 5.56 -3.30
N PRO A 165 20.82 6.07 -3.20
CA PRO A 165 21.35 6.49 -1.90
C PRO A 165 20.49 7.55 -1.20
N LEU A 166 20.02 8.56 -1.95
CA LEU A 166 19.14 9.58 -1.39
C LEU A 166 17.78 9.02 -0.95
N LEU A 167 17.26 8.00 -1.62
CA LEU A 167 16.04 7.32 -1.17
C LEU A 167 16.20 6.69 0.20
N VAL A 168 17.34 6.02 0.46
CA VAL A 168 17.62 5.36 1.74
C VAL A 168 17.68 6.35 2.90
N VAL A 169 18.10 7.59 2.64
CA VAL A 169 18.25 8.61 3.69
C VAL A 169 17.04 9.52 3.78
N LEU A 170 16.65 10.14 2.66
CA LEU A 170 15.65 11.21 2.64
C LEU A 170 14.22 10.70 2.85
N ALA A 171 13.87 9.49 2.38
CA ALA A 171 12.52 8.97 2.60
C ALA A 171 12.27 8.66 4.10
N PRO A 172 13.13 7.92 4.81
CA PRO A 172 12.99 7.74 6.27
C PRO A 172 12.99 9.06 7.03
N VAL A 173 13.99 9.91 6.81
CA VAL A 173 14.11 11.21 7.50
C VAL A 173 12.91 12.10 7.23
N GLY A 174 12.38 12.11 5.99
CA GLY A 174 11.23 12.93 5.61
C GLY A 174 9.90 12.44 6.15
N VAL A 175 9.75 11.14 6.47
CA VAL A 175 8.53 10.61 7.11
C VAL A 175 8.33 11.18 8.51
N HIS A 176 9.40 11.32 9.29
CA HIS A 176 9.33 11.86 10.66
C HIS A 176 8.64 13.23 10.77
N PRO A 177 9.07 14.30 10.07
CA PRO A 177 8.42 15.61 10.17
C PRO A 177 6.99 15.58 9.64
N LEU A 178 6.69 14.77 8.61
CA LEU A 178 5.32 14.62 8.11
C LEU A 178 4.41 13.95 9.14
N LEU A 179 4.89 12.90 9.81
CA LEU A 179 4.15 12.24 10.88
C LEU A 179 3.96 13.16 12.10
N LEU A 180 5.02 13.86 12.53
CA LEU A 180 4.93 14.81 13.64
C LEU A 180 3.98 15.97 13.32
N ALA A 181 4.04 16.53 12.11
CA ALA A 181 3.14 17.58 11.67
C ALA A 181 1.68 17.08 11.62
N ALA A 182 1.45 15.88 11.08
CA ALA A 182 0.12 15.28 11.03
C ALA A 182 -0.43 14.98 12.43
N TRP A 183 0.41 14.42 13.31
CA TRP A 183 0.06 14.10 14.68
C TRP A 183 -0.29 15.35 15.47
N TRP A 184 0.67 16.26 15.63
CA TRP A 184 0.49 17.45 16.48
C TRP A 184 -0.38 18.52 15.84
N GLY A 185 -0.45 18.58 14.51
CA GLY A 185 -1.28 19.54 13.80
C GLY A 185 -2.75 19.14 13.69
N ALA A 186 -3.07 17.84 13.68
CA ALA A 186 -4.44 17.37 13.47
C ALA A 186 -4.83 16.24 14.43
N PHE A 187 -4.17 15.09 14.37
CA PHE A 187 -4.73 13.85 14.94
C PHE A 187 -4.67 13.76 16.46
N ARG A 188 -3.67 14.39 17.10
CA ARG A 188 -3.49 14.37 18.56
C ARG A 188 -4.73 14.88 19.29
N TRP A 189 -5.44 15.84 18.68
CA TRP A 189 -6.59 16.52 19.25
C TRP A 189 -7.91 15.79 19.02
N ILE A 190 -7.93 14.80 18.12
CA ILE A 190 -9.10 13.98 17.78
C ILE A 190 -8.82 12.48 17.97
N ASN A 191 -7.88 12.17 18.85
CA ASN A 191 -7.39 10.82 19.10
C ASN A 191 -8.37 10.01 19.98
N VAL A 192 -9.49 9.62 19.37
CA VAL A 192 -10.56 8.84 19.99
C VAL A 192 -10.88 7.61 19.16
N THR A 193 -11.47 6.60 19.79
CA THR A 193 -11.99 5.44 19.07
C THR A 193 -13.07 5.88 18.09
N VAL A 194 -12.87 5.58 16.81
CA VAL A 194 -13.83 5.91 15.75
C VAL A 194 -14.91 4.83 15.72
N PRO A 195 -16.21 5.17 15.81
CA PRO A 195 -17.26 4.18 15.67
C PRO A 195 -17.18 3.47 14.31
N ALA A 196 -17.30 2.15 14.32
CA ALA A 196 -17.03 1.33 13.14
C ALA A 196 -17.96 1.63 11.95
N TRP A 197 -19.27 1.79 12.18
CA TRP A 197 -20.25 1.98 11.10
C TRP A 197 -20.11 3.30 10.33
N PRO A 198 -19.88 4.47 10.96
CA PRO A 198 -19.51 5.69 10.24
C PRO A 198 -18.27 5.53 9.34
N ALA A 199 -17.25 4.80 9.81
CA ALA A 199 -16.07 4.52 9.00
C ALA A 199 -16.36 3.57 7.85
N VAL A 200 -17.19 2.54 8.05
CA VAL A 200 -17.73 1.66 6.99
C VAL A 200 -18.44 2.48 5.93
N ALA A 201 -19.37 3.36 6.33
CA ALA A 201 -20.12 4.20 5.40
C ALA A 201 -19.19 5.13 4.61
N THR A 202 -18.17 5.69 5.27
CA THR A 202 -17.17 6.55 4.62
C THR A 202 -16.33 5.76 3.62
N ALA A 203 -15.85 4.56 3.98
CA ALA A 203 -15.10 3.70 3.08
C ALA A 203 -15.93 3.33 1.84
N TRP A 204 -17.21 2.97 2.01
CA TRP A 204 -18.13 2.69 0.90
C TRP A 204 -18.39 3.90 0.03
N LEU A 205 -18.62 5.07 0.62
CA LEU A 205 -18.84 6.31 -0.13
C LEU A 205 -17.61 6.65 -0.98
N LEU A 206 -16.42 6.64 -0.39
CA LEU A 206 -15.17 6.93 -1.11
C LEU A 206 -14.87 5.87 -2.17
N GLY A 207 -15.07 4.59 -1.84
CA GLY A 207 -14.90 3.47 -2.77
C GLY A 207 -15.86 3.56 -3.95
N ALA A 208 -17.14 3.89 -3.72
CA ALA A 208 -18.14 4.09 -4.76
C ALA A 208 -17.79 5.29 -5.65
N ILE A 209 -17.40 6.44 -5.06
CA ILE A 209 -16.97 7.62 -5.82
C ILE A 209 -15.75 7.26 -6.70
N ALA A 210 -14.75 6.59 -6.15
CA ALA A 210 -13.57 6.17 -6.91
C ALA A 210 -13.94 5.21 -8.06
N ALA A 211 -14.75 4.19 -7.79
CA ALA A 211 -15.22 3.24 -8.79
C ALA A 211 -16.00 3.94 -9.92
N LEU A 212 -16.93 4.83 -9.59
CA LEU A 212 -17.70 5.60 -10.57
C LEU A 212 -16.79 6.51 -11.42
N ARG A 213 -15.78 7.14 -10.81
CA ARG A 213 -14.80 7.94 -11.56
C ARG A 213 -13.95 7.09 -12.50
N PHE A 214 -13.56 5.88 -12.08
CA PHE A 214 -12.84 4.95 -12.93
C PHE A 214 -13.70 4.42 -14.08
N ILE A 215 -14.98 4.10 -13.83
CA ILE A 215 -15.95 3.73 -14.87
C ILE A 215 -16.14 4.88 -15.87
N ALA A 216 -16.40 6.10 -15.39
CA ALA A 216 -16.59 7.27 -16.25
C ALA A 216 -15.30 7.64 -17.03
N GLY A 217 -14.14 7.35 -16.43
CA GLY A 217 -12.82 7.55 -17.02
C GLY A 217 -12.28 6.36 -17.81
N ALA A 218 -13.02 5.24 -17.94
CA ALA A 218 -12.48 3.96 -18.39
C ALA A 218 -11.83 4.02 -19.78
N ARG A 219 -12.33 4.87 -20.69
CA ARG A 219 -11.74 5.09 -22.02
C ARG A 219 -10.39 5.82 -22.00
N ARG A 220 -9.97 6.35 -20.85
CA ARG A 220 -8.76 7.18 -20.71
C ARG A 220 -7.58 6.46 -20.06
N HIS A 221 -7.81 5.29 -19.47
CA HIS A 221 -6.83 4.54 -18.70
C HIS A 221 -6.57 3.18 -19.33
N ASP A 222 -5.37 2.98 -19.88
CA ASP A 222 -4.88 1.66 -20.29
C ASP A 222 -4.16 1.04 -19.08
N ILE A 223 -4.91 0.35 -18.23
CA ILE A 223 -4.35 -0.39 -17.08
C ILE A 223 -4.24 -1.85 -17.51
N PRO A 224 -3.02 -2.39 -17.63
CA PRO A 224 -2.85 -3.80 -17.97
C PRO A 224 -3.46 -4.70 -16.91
N LEU A 225 -4.25 -5.70 -17.31
CA LEU A 225 -4.83 -6.68 -16.39
C LEU A 225 -3.79 -7.33 -15.46
N TRP A 226 -2.58 -7.60 -15.96
CA TRP A 226 -1.52 -8.23 -15.15
C TRP A 226 -1.11 -7.36 -13.96
N SER A 227 -1.15 -6.02 -14.08
CA SER A 227 -0.82 -5.09 -12.99
C SER A 227 -1.80 -5.25 -11.83
N MET A 228 -3.05 -5.57 -12.15
CA MET A 228 -4.11 -5.81 -11.18
C MET A 228 -4.03 -7.23 -10.60
N LEU A 229 -3.77 -8.23 -11.45
CA LEU A 229 -3.62 -9.62 -11.01
C LEU A 229 -2.48 -9.81 -10.00
N LEU A 230 -1.39 -9.05 -10.13
CA LEU A 230 -0.30 -9.07 -9.15
C LEU A 230 -0.71 -8.65 -7.72
N ARG A 231 -1.83 -7.91 -7.57
CA ARG A 231 -2.35 -7.48 -6.28
C ARG A 231 -3.29 -8.51 -5.64
N VAL A 232 -3.85 -9.42 -6.46
CA VAL A 232 -4.87 -10.39 -6.02
C VAL A 232 -4.35 -11.34 -4.92
N PRO A 233 -3.14 -11.94 -5.00
CA PRO A 233 -2.66 -12.81 -3.93
C PRO A 233 -2.57 -12.12 -2.57
N ALA A 234 -2.09 -10.88 -2.53
CA ALA A 234 -1.98 -10.09 -1.31
C ALA A 234 -3.37 -9.71 -0.75
N ALA A 235 -4.27 -9.21 -1.60
CA ALA A 235 -5.64 -8.88 -1.18
C ALA A 235 -6.38 -10.14 -0.68
N GLY A 236 -6.30 -11.24 -1.43
CA GLY A 236 -6.90 -12.52 -1.08
C GLY A 236 -6.37 -13.05 0.25
N PHE A 237 -5.07 -12.91 0.53
CA PHE A 237 -4.50 -13.26 1.82
C PHE A 237 -5.16 -12.51 2.99
N PHE A 238 -5.39 -11.19 2.87
CA PHE A 238 -6.07 -10.43 3.93
C PHE A 238 -7.54 -10.82 4.09
N PHE A 239 -8.25 -11.15 3.02
CA PHE A 239 -9.63 -11.67 3.12
C PHE A 239 -9.67 -13.05 3.77
N VAL A 240 -8.72 -13.94 3.46
CA VAL A 240 -8.59 -15.25 4.13
C VAL A 240 -8.25 -15.06 5.61
N LEU A 241 -7.33 -14.14 5.91
CA LEU A 241 -6.96 -13.81 7.29
C LEU A 241 -8.17 -13.32 8.08
N LEU A 242 -8.96 -12.41 7.49
CA LEU A 242 -10.19 -11.89 8.07
C LEU A 242 -11.24 -12.99 8.28
N ALA A 243 -11.46 -13.86 7.29
CA ALA A 243 -12.42 -14.97 7.38
C ALA A 243 -12.06 -16.03 8.43
N ARG A 244 -10.80 -16.09 8.86
CA ARG A 244 -10.33 -17.00 9.93
C ARG A 244 -10.47 -16.41 11.33
N GLN A 245 -10.94 -15.17 11.47
CA GLN A 245 -11.16 -14.56 12.78
C GLN A 245 -12.55 -14.92 13.31
N ASP A 246 -12.61 -15.80 14.30
CA ASP A 246 -13.86 -16.26 14.91
C ASP A 246 -14.68 -15.12 15.55
N SER A 247 -14.00 -14.05 15.98
CA SER A 247 -14.58 -12.92 16.73
C SER A 247 -14.48 -11.58 16.01
N ALA A 248 -14.21 -11.57 14.70
CA ALA A 248 -14.17 -10.31 13.96
C ALA A 248 -15.56 -9.64 13.94
N PRO A 249 -15.68 -8.34 14.26
CA PRO A 249 -16.95 -7.66 14.20
C PRO A 249 -17.47 -7.60 12.75
N THR A 250 -18.76 -7.80 12.54
CA THR A 250 -19.41 -7.74 11.21
C THR A 250 -19.04 -6.45 10.44
N ALA A 251 -18.90 -5.34 11.16
CA ALA A 251 -18.49 -4.07 10.57
C ALA A 251 -17.12 -4.15 9.87
N LEU A 252 -16.16 -4.94 10.35
CA LEU A 252 -14.85 -5.10 9.72
C LEU A 252 -14.93 -5.83 8.37
N TYR A 253 -15.79 -6.84 8.26
CA TYR A 253 -16.07 -7.53 7.00
C TYR A 253 -16.67 -6.56 5.97
N VAL A 254 -17.71 -5.82 6.37
CA VAL A 254 -18.36 -4.84 5.48
C VAL A 254 -17.41 -3.70 5.10
N TYR A 255 -16.56 -3.28 6.04
CA TYR A 255 -15.49 -2.31 5.81
C TYR A 255 -14.49 -2.81 4.77
N ALA A 256 -13.98 -4.03 4.91
CA ALA A 256 -12.99 -4.60 4.00
C ALA A 256 -13.51 -4.72 2.56
N VAL A 257 -14.78 -5.13 2.40
CA VAL A 257 -15.41 -5.23 1.08
C VAL A 257 -15.52 -3.88 0.37
N ALA A 258 -15.62 -2.77 1.10
CA ALA A 258 -15.72 -1.42 0.53
C ALA A 258 -14.51 -1.01 -0.35
N PHE A 259 -13.37 -1.69 -0.19
CA PHE A 259 -12.15 -1.44 -0.97
C PHE A 259 -12.12 -2.19 -2.30
N ALA A 260 -12.98 -3.19 -2.53
CA ALA A 260 -13.01 -3.96 -3.78
C ALA A 260 -13.57 -3.18 -5.00
N PRO A 261 -14.66 -2.39 -4.91
CA PRO A 261 -15.27 -1.74 -6.07
C PRO A 261 -14.33 -0.89 -6.93
N PRO A 262 -13.43 -0.04 -6.37
CA PRO A 262 -12.48 0.70 -7.17
C PRO A 262 -11.58 -0.21 -8.03
N TYR A 263 -11.06 -1.31 -7.47
CA TYR A 263 -10.20 -2.23 -8.20
C TYR A 263 -10.98 -3.03 -9.25
N LEU A 264 -12.21 -3.47 -8.94
CA LEU A 264 -13.08 -4.15 -9.90
C LEU A 264 -13.43 -3.25 -11.09
N ALA A 265 -13.72 -1.97 -10.82
CA ALA A 265 -13.96 -0.97 -11.85
C ALA A 265 -12.74 -0.78 -12.77
N LEU A 266 -11.52 -0.87 -12.24
CA LEU A 266 -10.30 -0.80 -13.04
C LEU A 266 -10.06 -2.07 -13.88
N THR A 267 -10.47 -3.26 -13.41
CA THR A 267 -10.30 -4.53 -14.16
C THR A 267 -11.37 -4.83 -15.20
N ALA A 268 -12.63 -4.40 -14.98
CA ALA A 268 -13.77 -4.83 -15.79
C ALA A 268 -13.71 -4.37 -17.26
N PHE A 269 -12.97 -3.29 -17.55
CA PHE A 269 -12.94 -2.71 -18.90
C PHE A 269 -11.91 -3.34 -19.83
N ASP A 270 -10.79 -3.86 -19.31
CA ASP A 270 -9.76 -4.47 -20.17
C ASP A 270 -10.31 -5.73 -20.86
N ALA A 271 -11.08 -6.54 -20.13
CA ALA A 271 -11.73 -7.74 -20.66
C ALA A 271 -12.79 -7.45 -21.74
N LEU A 272 -13.49 -6.32 -21.63
CA LEU A 272 -14.56 -5.93 -22.55
C LEU A 272 -14.01 -5.29 -23.84
N PHE A 273 -12.91 -4.54 -23.76
CA PHE A 273 -12.35 -3.82 -24.92
C PHE A 273 -11.27 -4.59 -25.68
N SER A 274 -10.56 -5.53 -25.03
CA SER A 274 -9.59 -6.38 -25.74
C SER A 274 -10.26 -7.25 -26.82
N ARG A 275 -11.54 -7.64 -26.66
CA ARG A 275 -12.29 -8.38 -27.69
C ARG A 275 -12.50 -7.57 -28.98
N LYS A 276 -12.75 -6.26 -28.89
CA LYS A 276 -13.05 -5.43 -30.07
C LYS A 276 -11.84 -5.11 -30.96
N ARG A 277 -10.61 -5.18 -30.45
CA ARG A 277 -9.39 -4.94 -31.27
C ARG A 277 -9.00 -6.13 -32.15
N VAL A 278 -9.43 -7.34 -31.78
CA VAL A 278 -9.18 -8.55 -32.59
C VAL A 278 -10.12 -8.55 -33.80
N ASP A 279 -11.38 -8.17 -33.62
CA ASP A 279 -12.40 -8.16 -34.68
C ASP A 279 -12.21 -7.06 -35.73
N GLN A 280 -11.36 -6.05 -35.50
CA GLN A 280 -11.07 -4.98 -36.47
C GLN A 280 -9.83 -5.25 -37.34
N LYS A 281 -9.12 -6.36 -37.11
CA LYS A 281 -7.92 -6.75 -37.88
C LYS A 281 -8.14 -7.93 -38.82
N THR A 282 -9.36 -8.45 -38.89
CA THR A 282 -9.85 -9.47 -39.84
C THR A 282 -10.80 -8.84 -40.82
#